data_AF-A0A4Q3IPI7-F1
#
_entry.id   AF-A0A4Q3IPI7-F1
#
_cell.length_a   1.000
_cell.length_b   1.000
_cell.length_c   1.000
_cell.angle_alpha   90.00
_cell.angle_beta   90.00
_cell.angle_gamma   90.00
#
_symmetry.space_group_name_H-M   'P 1'
#
loop_
_entity.id
_entity.type
_entity.pdbx_description
1 polymer ?
#
loop_
_entity_poly.entity_id
_entity_poly.type
_entity_poly.pdbx_seq_one_letter_code
_entity_poly.pdbx_strand_id
1 'polypeptide(L)'
;LEGMETKRIMRTGTVATFDNRNWELRDQTEITRQLSQSRAVALDMESATIAANGFRFRVPYGTLLCVSDKPLHGELKLPGMASDFYRTQVNRHFQIGLRAMEILRDQPPERLHSRKLRSFAETAFQ
;
A
#
# COMPACT_ATOMS: atom_id res chain seq x y z
N LEU A 1 4.59 16.65 -12.32
CA LEU A 1 4.72 15.39 -13.08
C LEU A 1 3.35 15.07 -13.63
N GLU A 2 3.23 14.99 -14.94
CA GLU A 2 1.96 14.70 -15.60
C GLU A 2 2.04 13.39 -16.39
N GLY A 3 0.95 12.62 -16.36
CA GLY A 3 0.77 11.41 -17.17
C GLY A 3 1.93 10.40 -17.07
N MET A 4 2.69 10.27 -18.16
CA MET A 4 3.78 9.29 -18.34
C MET A 4 4.93 9.46 -17.34
N GLU A 5 5.23 10.68 -16.92
CA GLU A 5 6.33 10.92 -15.97
C GLU A 5 6.02 10.37 -14.58
N THR A 6 4.77 10.49 -14.13
CA THR A 6 4.32 9.94 -12.85
C THR A 6 4.43 8.42 -12.86
N LYS A 7 4.13 7.77 -14.00
CA LYS A 7 4.26 6.30 -14.14
C LYS A 7 5.70 5.79 -14.02
N ARG A 8 6.72 6.64 -14.16
CA ARG A 8 8.12 6.24 -13.94
C ARG A 8 8.45 6.03 -12.46
N ILE A 9 7.75 6.71 -11.55
CA ILE A 9 8.03 6.67 -10.11
C ILE A 9 6.90 6.04 -9.29
N MET A 10 5.70 5.93 -9.86
CA MET A 10 4.53 5.38 -9.20
C MET A 10 3.95 4.21 -9.99
N ARG A 11 3.71 3.10 -9.28
CA ARG A 11 3.07 1.91 -9.83
C ARG A 11 1.79 1.61 -9.05
N THR A 12 0.68 1.51 -9.76
CA THR A 12 -0.57 0.97 -9.22
C THR A 12 -0.66 -0.52 -9.56
N GLY A 13 -1.04 -1.34 -8.59
CA GLY A 13 -1.22 -2.78 -8.76
C GLY A 13 -1.58 -3.48 -7.46
N THR A 14 -1.64 -4.81 -7.51
CA THR A 14 -1.93 -5.67 -6.35
C THR A 14 -0.76 -5.66 -5.37
N VAL A 15 -1.05 -5.48 -4.08
CA VAL A 15 -0.09 -5.67 -2.99
C VAL A 15 -0.38 -7.01 -2.32
N ALA A 16 0.64 -7.84 -2.16
CA ALA A 16 0.54 -9.09 -1.38
C ALA A 16 0.92 -8.80 0.07
N THR A 17 0.04 -9.13 1.02
CA THR A 17 0.30 -8.92 2.45
C THR A 17 0.49 -10.27 3.15
N PHE A 18 1.67 -10.49 3.71
CA PHE A 18 2.05 -11.74 4.40
C PHE A 18 2.24 -11.51 5.90
N ASP A 19 2.15 -12.57 6.69
CA ASP A 19 2.39 -12.55 8.15
C ASP A 19 3.82 -12.99 8.54
N ASN A 20 4.58 -13.53 7.59
CA ASN A 20 5.95 -14.00 7.80
C ASN A 20 6.96 -13.08 7.12
N ARG A 21 7.79 -12.42 7.94
CA ARG A 21 8.86 -11.53 7.47
C ARG A 21 9.98 -12.27 6.73
N ASN A 22 10.23 -13.53 7.06
CA ASN A 22 11.25 -14.37 6.42
C ASN A 22 10.64 -15.22 5.29
N TRP A 23 9.71 -14.64 4.54
CA TRP A 23 9.03 -15.34 3.46
C TRP A 23 10.01 -15.81 2.37
N GLU A 24 11.16 -15.15 2.24
CA GLU A 24 12.26 -15.50 1.34
C GLU A 24 12.91 -16.84 1.69
N LEU A 25 12.79 -17.30 2.94
CA LEU A 25 13.36 -18.59 3.40
C LEU A 25 12.43 -19.78 3.15
N ARG A 26 11.17 -19.54 2.78
CA ARG A 26 10.22 -20.61 2.46
C ARG A 26 10.45 -21.17 1.06
N ASP A 27 9.79 -22.27 0.75
CA ASP A 27 9.71 -22.78 -0.63
C ASP A 27 9.18 -21.67 -1.55
N GLN A 28 10.06 -21.18 -2.41
CA GLN A 28 9.79 -20.07 -3.32
C GLN A 28 8.81 -20.47 -4.42
N THR A 29 8.65 -21.76 -4.73
CA THR A 29 7.76 -22.22 -5.82
C THR A 29 6.31 -21.82 -5.56
N GLU A 30 5.82 -22.01 -4.34
CA GLU A 30 4.44 -21.64 -4.01
C GLU A 30 4.24 -20.12 -3.99
N ILE A 31 5.14 -19.40 -3.32
CA ILE A 31 5.04 -17.94 -3.17
C ILE A 31 5.12 -17.26 -4.54
N THR A 32 6.11 -17.60 -5.37
CA THR A 32 6.26 -17.01 -6.70
C THR A 32 5.06 -17.32 -7.60
N ARG A 33 4.45 -18.51 -7.49
CA ARG A 33 3.20 -18.85 -8.19
C ARG A 33 2.05 -17.94 -7.74
N GLN A 34 1.85 -17.74 -6.45
CA GLN A 34 0.80 -16.86 -5.91
C GLN A 34 1.01 -15.39 -6.31
N LEU A 35 2.24 -14.88 -6.21
CA LEU A 35 2.61 -13.53 -6.64
C LEU A 35 2.40 -13.33 -8.14
N SER A 36 2.79 -14.32 -8.95
CA SER A 36 2.55 -14.31 -10.40
C SER A 36 1.06 -14.29 -10.72
N GLN A 37 0.26 -15.19 -10.14
CA GLN A 37 -1.18 -15.28 -10.40
C GLN A 37 -1.93 -14.00 -10.03
N SER A 38 -1.57 -13.38 -8.90
CA SER A 38 -2.18 -12.13 -8.42
C SER A 38 -1.66 -10.87 -9.12
N ARG A 39 -0.62 -11.01 -9.97
CA ARG A 39 0.10 -9.90 -10.59
C ARG A 39 0.61 -8.90 -9.55
N ALA A 40 1.10 -9.42 -8.43
CA ALA A 40 1.61 -8.62 -7.31
C ALA A 40 2.74 -7.70 -7.78
N VAL A 41 2.68 -6.44 -7.38
CA VAL A 41 3.70 -5.42 -7.69
C VAL A 41 4.54 -5.04 -6.47
N ALA A 42 4.05 -5.35 -5.27
CA ALA A 42 4.73 -5.12 -4.00
C ALA A 42 4.28 -6.18 -2.97
N LEU A 43 5.09 -6.35 -1.93
CA LEU A 43 4.82 -7.22 -0.79
C LEU A 43 5.03 -6.43 0.50
N ASP A 44 4.13 -6.57 1.46
CA ASP A 44 4.20 -5.97 2.79
C ASP A 44 3.57 -6.87 3.87
N MET A 45 3.35 -6.34 5.08
CA MET A 45 2.78 -7.10 6.21
C MET A 45 1.50 -6.50 6.81
N GLU A 46 1.01 -5.36 6.29
CA GLU A 46 -0.10 -4.62 6.92
C GLU A 46 -1.22 -4.21 5.95
N SER A 47 -0.93 -3.98 4.67
CA SER A 47 -1.83 -3.29 3.74
C SER A 47 -3.19 -3.95 3.60
N ALA A 48 -3.24 -5.26 3.35
CA ALA A 48 -4.49 -5.98 3.22
C ALA A 48 -5.28 -6.00 4.55
N THR A 49 -4.59 -6.08 5.69
CA THR A 49 -5.21 -6.10 7.02
C THR A 49 -5.86 -4.75 7.35
N ILE A 50 -5.19 -3.64 7.03
CA ILE A 50 -5.76 -2.29 7.20
C ILE A 50 -6.95 -2.09 6.28
N ALA A 51 -6.82 -2.43 4.99
CA ALA A 51 -7.90 -2.31 4.02
C ALA A 51 -9.11 -3.17 4.39
N ALA A 52 -8.88 -4.42 4.83
CA ALA A 52 -9.94 -5.32 5.26
C ALA A 52 -10.67 -4.80 6.51
N ASN A 53 -9.97 -4.21 7.47
CA ASN A 53 -10.61 -3.57 8.62
C ASN A 53 -11.37 -2.30 8.23
N GLY A 54 -10.83 -1.48 7.34
CA GLY A 54 -11.55 -0.33 6.78
C GLY A 54 -12.86 -0.75 6.11
N PHE A 55 -12.81 -1.82 5.32
CA PHE A 55 -14.00 -2.44 4.74
C PHE A 55 -14.97 -2.94 5.82
N ARG A 56 -14.48 -3.70 6.82
CA ARG A 56 -15.28 -4.25 7.91
C ARG A 56 -15.98 -3.16 8.73
N PHE A 57 -15.35 -2.02 8.92
CA PHE A 57 -15.85 -0.93 9.76
C PHE A 57 -16.39 0.26 8.98
N ARG A 58 -16.52 0.16 7.65
CA ARG A 58 -17.05 1.22 6.78
C ARG A 58 -16.24 2.53 6.85
N VAL A 59 -14.95 2.41 7.14
CA VAL A 59 -13.99 3.51 7.14
C VAL A 59 -13.31 3.55 5.77
N PRO A 60 -13.39 4.66 5.01
CA PRO A 60 -12.63 4.81 3.77
C PRO A 60 -11.14 4.52 3.98
N TYR A 61 -10.56 3.69 3.13
CA TYR A 61 -9.19 3.23 3.25
C TYR A 61 -8.41 3.43 1.95
N GLY A 62 -7.09 3.50 2.08
CA GLY A 62 -6.16 3.59 0.96
C GLY A 62 -4.76 3.17 1.40
N THR A 63 -3.98 2.68 0.44
CA THR A 63 -2.61 2.23 0.67
C THR A 63 -1.70 2.93 -0.32
N LEU A 64 -0.64 3.55 0.19
CA LEU A 64 0.49 4.04 -0.58
C LEU A 64 1.75 3.52 0.08
N LEU A 65 2.55 2.75 -0.66
CA LEU A 65 3.80 2.17 -0.15
C LEU A 65 5.01 2.81 -0.84
N CYS A 66 6.15 2.77 -0.16
CA CYS A 66 7.44 3.14 -0.72
C CYS A 66 8.30 1.88 -0.81
N VAL A 67 8.84 1.58 -2.00
CA VAL A 67 9.71 0.41 -2.18
C VAL A 67 11.00 0.62 -1.37
N SER A 68 11.20 -0.20 -0.34
CA SER A 68 12.42 -0.17 0.45
C SER A 68 13.54 -0.99 -0.19
N ASP A 69 13.23 -2.14 -0.78
CA ASP A 69 14.18 -3.15 -1.22
C ASP A 69 13.56 -4.06 -2.29
N LYS A 70 14.37 -4.90 -2.93
CA LYS A 70 13.95 -5.77 -4.04
C LYS A 70 14.48 -7.18 -3.83
N PRO A 71 13.91 -7.96 -2.91
CA PRO A 71 14.43 -9.28 -2.52
C PRO A 71 14.59 -10.25 -3.69
N LEU A 72 13.64 -10.29 -4.64
CA LEU A 72 13.71 -11.14 -5.83
C LEU A 72 14.78 -10.73 -6.87
N HIS A 73 15.46 -9.61 -6.65
CA HIS A 73 16.53 -9.11 -7.54
C HIS A 73 17.91 -9.15 -6.85
N GLY A 74 18.01 -9.78 -5.67
CA GLY A 74 19.26 -9.85 -4.91
C GLY A 74 19.62 -8.56 -4.16
N GLU A 75 18.76 -7.54 -4.20
CA GLU A 75 18.95 -6.27 -3.47
C GLU A 75 18.28 -6.34 -2.10
N LEU A 76 18.76 -7.24 -1.25
CA LEU A 76 18.29 -7.32 0.14
C LEU A 76 18.89 -6.17 0.94
N LYS A 77 18.05 -5.42 1.67
CA LYS A 77 18.56 -4.34 2.53
C LYS A 77 19.32 -4.90 3.73
N LEU A 78 20.62 -4.64 3.78
CA LEU A 78 21.41 -4.79 5.01
C LEU A 78 21.14 -3.60 5.96
N PRO A 79 20.99 -3.84 7.27
CA PRO A 79 20.87 -2.75 8.26
C PRO A 79 22.09 -1.82 8.17
N GLY A 80 21.85 -0.53 7.92
CA GLY A 80 22.89 0.52 7.97
C GLY A 80 23.29 1.15 6.63
N MET A 81 22.79 0.67 5.49
CA MET A 81 23.11 1.29 4.19
C MET A 81 22.06 2.34 3.77
N ALA A 82 22.53 3.61 3.75
CA ALA A 82 21.91 4.83 3.22
C ALA A 82 21.04 5.68 4.18
N SER A 83 21.68 6.39 5.12
CA SER A 83 21.09 7.39 6.02
C SER A 83 20.26 8.46 5.29
N ASP A 84 20.84 9.15 4.30
CA ASP A 84 20.26 10.43 3.83
C ASP A 84 19.30 10.27 2.66
N PHE A 85 19.60 9.34 1.74
CA PHE A 85 18.68 8.99 0.67
C PHE A 85 17.39 8.38 1.25
N TYR A 86 17.51 7.43 2.18
CA TYR A 86 16.35 6.84 2.83
C TYR A 86 15.53 7.89 3.59
N ARG A 87 16.17 8.76 4.39
CA ARG A 87 15.48 9.85 5.11
C ARG A 87 14.74 10.79 4.16
N THR A 88 15.36 11.16 3.05
CA THR A 88 14.72 12.01 2.03
C THR A 88 13.49 11.33 1.43
N GLN A 89 13.59 10.04 1.07
CA GLN A 89 12.46 9.30 0.50
C GLN A 89 11.33 9.10 1.52
N VAL A 90 11.65 8.78 2.77
CA VAL A 90 10.68 8.64 3.86
C VAL A 90 9.96 9.97 4.10
N ASN A 91 10.69 11.09 4.16
CA ASN A 91 10.08 12.41 4.33
C ASN A 91 9.15 12.73 3.16
N ARG A 92 9.60 12.53 1.93
CA ARG A 92 8.77 12.76 0.73
C ARG A 92 7.52 11.89 0.73
N HIS A 93 7.64 10.62 1.09
CA HIS A 93 6.51 9.70 1.20
C HIS A 93 5.49 10.18 2.25
N PHE A 94 5.97 10.60 3.42
CA PHE A 94 5.12 11.18 4.46
C PHE A 94 4.40 12.45 3.97
N GLN A 95 5.10 13.36 3.29
CA GLN A 95 4.48 14.56 2.72
C GLN A 95 3.39 14.24 1.69
N ILE A 96 3.56 13.19 0.87
CA ILE A 96 2.51 12.73 -0.05
C ILE A 96 1.29 12.25 0.74
N GLY A 97 1.50 11.49 1.82
CA GLY A 97 0.43 11.05 2.71
C GLY A 97 -0.32 12.23 3.34
N LEU A 98 0.40 13.20 3.90
CA LEU A 98 -0.20 14.42 4.47
C LEU A 98 -1.00 15.18 3.42
N ARG A 99 -0.44 15.36 2.22
CA ARG A 99 -1.13 16.04 1.13
C ARG A 99 -2.39 15.31 0.68
N ALA A 100 -2.38 13.98 0.67
CA ALA A 100 -3.58 13.18 0.40
C ALA A 100 -4.65 13.43 1.47
N MET A 101 -4.27 13.48 2.75
CA MET A 101 -5.22 13.79 3.84
C MET A 101 -5.82 15.20 3.72
N GLU A 102 -5.03 16.21 3.35
CA GLU A 102 -5.53 17.56 3.08
C GLU A 102 -6.55 17.55 1.92
N ILE A 103 -6.23 16.87 0.81
CA ILE A 103 -7.13 16.76 -0.34
C ILE A 103 -8.44 16.04 0.03
N LEU A 104 -8.39 15.03 0.90
CA LEU A 104 -9.60 14.33 1.36
C LEU A 104 -10.41 15.18 2.33
N ARG A 105 -9.75 15.93 3.22
CA ARG A 105 -10.41 16.85 4.17
C ARG A 105 -11.13 17.99 3.48
N ASP A 106 -10.56 18.54 2.41
CA ASP A 106 -11.11 19.69 1.70
C ASP A 106 -12.26 19.29 0.75
N GLN A 107 -12.59 17.99 0.64
CA GLN A 107 -13.75 17.50 -0.11
C GLN A 107 -15.03 17.53 0.75
N PRO A 108 -16.21 17.68 0.13
CA PRO A 108 -17.48 17.46 0.81
C PRO A 108 -17.52 16.06 1.47
N PRO A 109 -18.03 15.92 2.70
CA PRO A 109 -18.09 14.63 3.41
C PRO A 109 -18.74 13.52 2.58
N GLU A 110 -19.74 13.86 1.75
CA GLU A 110 -20.47 12.93 0.89
C GLU A 110 -19.64 12.40 -0.29
N ARG A 111 -18.52 13.06 -0.62
CA ARG A 111 -17.56 12.56 -1.60
C ARG A 111 -16.56 11.58 -1.00
N LEU A 112 -16.18 11.78 0.26
CA LEU A 112 -15.30 10.87 0.98
C LEU A 112 -16.02 9.56 1.32
N HIS A 113 -17.22 9.66 1.89
CA HIS A 113 -18.06 8.52 2.21
C HIS A 113 -19.02 8.19 1.06
N SER A 114 -18.74 7.09 0.36
CA SER A 114 -19.58 6.60 -0.74
C SER A 114 -20.31 5.30 -0.38
N ARG A 115 -21.24 4.87 -1.24
CA ARG A 115 -22.02 3.63 -1.04
C ARG A 115 -21.22 2.33 -1.19
N LYS A 116 -19.92 2.40 -1.52
CA LYS A 116 -19.08 1.21 -1.81
C LYS A 116 -18.93 0.25 -0.62
N LEU A 117 -19.06 0.73 0.61
CA LEU A 117 -18.88 -0.08 1.83
C LEU A 117 -20.20 -0.48 2.51
N ARG A 118 -21.34 -0.10 1.92
CA ARG A 118 -22.66 -0.39 2.50
C ARG A 118 -23.03 -1.86 2.32
N SER A 119 -23.57 -2.45 3.37
CA SER A 119 -24.23 -3.76 3.37
C SER A 119 -25.73 -3.63 3.09
N PHE A 120 -26.40 -4.77 2.87
CA PHE A 120 -27.87 -4.81 2.74
C PHE A 120 -28.59 -4.44 4.05
N ALA A 121 -27.99 -4.75 5.20
CA ALA A 121 -28.53 -4.48 6.54
C ALA A 121 -27.79 -3.32 7.23
N GLU A 122 -27.49 -2.25 6.47
CA GLU A 122 -26.74 -1.11 6.98
C GLU A 122 -27.52 -0.34 8.05
N THR A 123 -26.84 0.06 9.13
CA THR A 123 -27.42 0.93 10.16
C THR A 123 -27.60 2.36 9.63
N ALA A 124 -28.56 3.09 10.20
CA ALA A 124 -28.81 4.49 9.82
C ALA A 124 -27.70 5.47 10.27
N PHE A 125 -26.88 5.06 11.25
CA PHE A 125 -25.81 5.88 11.82
C PHE A 125 -24.46 5.56 11.17
N GLN A 126 -23.63 6.60 10.99
CA GLN A 126 -22.22 6.56 10.65
C GLN A 126 -21.39 7.08 11.82
#